data_AF-A0A4Y5SNS3-F1
#
_entry.id   AF-A0A4Y5SNS3-F1
#
_cell.length_a   1.000
_cell.length_b   1.000
_cell.length_c   1.000
_cell.angle_alpha   90.00
_cell.angle_beta   90.00
_cell.angle_gamma   90.00
#
_symmetry.space_group_name_H-M   'P 1'
#
loop_
_entity.id
_entity.type
_entity.pdbx_description
1 polymer ?
#
loop_
_entity_poly.entity_id
_entity_poly.type
_entity_poly.pdbx_seq_one_letter_code
_entity_poly.pdbx_strand_id
1 'polypeptide(L)'
;MYRAEFELETITPLFMRGADQSKAEFRPASVKGVMRWWFRALTHAVLLGNVGEKDALSIVKGLESKLFGSTGQRSRVLIRTSFKKKGEVDVRELGARYLSFGLSGGGLVGTARIELLSHKREYLEMAKVVAEVAFAFGGLGARTTRGMGSVQPLGEGVTPLYLKNVYQSAVEVVGDYFGYNLNRASKAELPEFPALHPRFFRVKLGSEKYTVPYGSGSALSAIEREFHRFRHSGPEHERMIKGRWISYRITAQYDAVKKAYNGDSNVELPYSAFGLPHQYNFFSSNVRGLMIEGEVHGRRASPVRFKVVRDSNGKYRVMIIYLKYRFLPADERLKVRIRRNTLAKGIPQPDYSAVERFVGNFSGLEVFQ
;
A
#
# COMPACT_ATOMS: atom_id res chain seq x y z
N MET A 1 -11.46 17.24 -27.63
CA MET A 1 -11.06 16.87 -26.25
C MET A 1 -10.53 15.45 -26.33
N TYR A 2 -9.32 15.19 -25.85
CA TYR A 2 -8.75 13.84 -25.87
C TYR A 2 -9.37 13.00 -24.75
N ARG A 3 -9.53 11.69 -24.98
CA ARG A 3 -10.15 10.74 -24.06
C ARG A 3 -9.35 9.44 -23.94
N ALA A 4 -9.30 8.89 -22.73
CA ALA A 4 -8.88 7.52 -22.45
C ALA A 4 -9.90 6.86 -21.53
N GLU A 5 -10.07 5.54 -21.66
CA GLU A 5 -11.10 4.80 -20.92
C GLU A 5 -10.54 3.50 -20.37
N PHE A 6 -10.98 3.15 -19.16
CA PHE A 6 -10.65 1.91 -18.49
C PHE A 6 -11.92 1.23 -18.02
N GLU A 7 -12.08 -0.03 -18.41
CA GLU A 7 -13.05 -0.93 -17.81
C GLU A 7 -12.31 -1.90 -16.90
N LEU A 8 -12.62 -1.85 -15.62
CA LEU A 8 -11.93 -2.61 -14.59
C LEU A 8 -12.90 -3.52 -13.86
N GLU A 9 -12.51 -4.77 -13.60
CA GLU A 9 -13.21 -5.63 -12.66
C GLU A 9 -12.57 -5.58 -11.27
N THR A 10 -13.40 -5.69 -10.23
CA THR A 10 -12.93 -5.88 -8.86
C THR A 10 -12.51 -7.32 -8.64
N ILE A 11 -11.25 -7.54 -8.29
CA ILE A 11 -10.69 -8.85 -7.93
C ILE A 11 -10.87 -9.13 -6.44
N THR A 12 -10.71 -8.11 -5.60
CA THR A 12 -11.10 -8.14 -4.18
C THR A 12 -12.10 -7.03 -3.89
N PRO A 13 -12.97 -7.19 -2.88
CA PRO A 13 -14.05 -6.23 -2.64
C PRO A 13 -13.50 -4.83 -2.36
N LEU A 14 -14.17 -3.84 -2.96
CA LEU A 14 -13.79 -2.44 -2.92
C LEU A 14 -14.54 -1.72 -1.79
N PHE A 15 -13.79 -1.25 -0.80
CA PHE A 15 -14.36 -0.52 0.34
C PHE A 15 -14.19 0.98 0.09
N MET A 16 -15.27 1.63 -0.35
CA MET A 16 -15.33 3.09 -0.49
C MET A 16 -16.60 3.59 0.15
N ARG A 17 -16.53 4.73 0.84
CA ARG A 17 -17.66 5.34 1.52
C ARG A 17 -17.80 6.79 1.15
N GLY A 18 -19.04 7.25 1.13
CA GLY A 18 -19.38 8.62 0.82
C GLY A 18 -19.47 9.52 2.04
N ALA A 19 -20.28 10.57 1.90
CA ALA A 19 -20.71 11.37 3.06
C ALA A 19 -21.52 10.50 4.03
N ASP A 20 -22.37 9.63 3.49
CA ASP A 20 -22.98 8.54 4.23
C ASP A 20 -21.96 7.41 4.42
N GLN A 21 -21.51 7.23 5.66
CA GLN A 21 -20.57 6.18 6.04
C GLN A 21 -21.21 4.79 6.07
N SER A 22 -22.54 4.68 5.97
CA SER A 22 -23.26 3.41 5.96
C SER A 22 -23.39 2.80 4.56
N LYS A 23 -23.15 3.57 3.49
CA LYS A 23 -23.32 3.13 2.10
C LYS A 23 -22.01 3.10 1.34
N ALA A 24 -21.78 2.00 0.62
CA ALA A 24 -20.63 1.89 -0.25
C ALA A 24 -20.88 2.66 -1.57
N GLU A 25 -19.93 3.50 -1.97
CA GLU A 25 -20.10 4.39 -3.13
C GLU A 25 -18.79 4.55 -3.94
N PHE A 26 -18.86 4.38 -5.25
CA PHE A 26 -17.72 4.57 -6.16
C PHE A 26 -17.65 6.01 -6.64
N ARG A 27 -16.59 6.74 -6.26
CA ARG A 27 -16.47 8.18 -6.48
C ARG A 27 -15.24 8.56 -7.33
N PRO A 28 -15.35 9.56 -8.23
CA PRO A 28 -14.21 10.08 -8.99
C PRO A 28 -13.08 10.60 -8.09
N ALA A 29 -13.43 11.23 -6.96
CA ALA A 29 -12.44 11.78 -6.02
C ALA A 29 -11.51 10.70 -5.43
N SER A 30 -12.04 9.49 -5.18
CA SER A 30 -11.27 8.35 -4.67
C SER A 30 -10.28 7.85 -5.72
N VAL A 31 -10.73 7.70 -6.97
CA VAL A 31 -9.87 7.33 -8.11
C VAL A 31 -8.77 8.38 -8.29
N LYS A 32 -9.13 9.67 -8.25
CA LYS A 32 -8.18 10.79 -8.35
C LYS A 32 -7.11 10.76 -7.26
N GLY A 33 -7.48 10.43 -6.02
CA GLY A 33 -6.54 10.30 -4.90
C GLY A 33 -5.53 9.18 -5.12
N VAL A 34 -5.98 8.03 -5.63
CA VAL A 34 -5.09 6.91 -5.97
C VAL A 34 -4.14 7.29 -7.11
N MET A 35 -4.66 7.87 -8.19
CA MET A 35 -3.85 8.35 -9.31
C MET A 35 -2.80 9.38 -8.88
N ARG A 36 -3.17 10.35 -8.02
CA ARG A 36 -2.21 11.33 -7.46
C ARG A 36 -1.05 10.65 -6.74
N TRP A 37 -1.35 9.67 -5.89
CA TRP A 37 -0.30 8.97 -5.14
C TRP A 37 0.68 8.22 -6.07
N TRP A 38 0.15 7.51 -7.08
CA TRP A 38 0.99 6.80 -8.05
C TRP A 38 1.71 7.74 -9.02
N PHE A 39 1.10 8.87 -9.40
CA PHE A 39 1.77 9.94 -10.15
C PHE A 39 3.00 10.45 -9.40
N ARG A 40 2.88 10.73 -8.10
CA ARG A 40 4.01 11.18 -7.28
C ARG A 40 5.12 10.14 -7.27
N ALA A 41 4.79 8.87 -7.05
CA ALA A 41 5.79 7.80 -6.99
C ALA A 41 6.48 7.55 -8.35
N LEU A 42 5.73 7.60 -9.45
CA LEU A 42 6.26 7.44 -10.80
C LEU A 42 7.15 8.63 -11.21
N THR A 43 6.67 9.86 -10.98
CA THR A 43 7.39 11.08 -11.33
C THR A 43 8.67 11.23 -10.50
N HIS A 44 8.59 10.91 -9.21
CA HIS A 44 9.77 10.89 -8.34
C HIS A 44 10.81 9.88 -8.84
N ALA A 45 10.39 8.72 -9.36
CA ALA A 45 11.33 7.74 -9.92
C ALA A 45 12.16 8.29 -11.08
N VAL A 46 11.52 9.03 -11.99
CA VAL A 46 12.18 9.64 -13.16
C VAL A 46 13.11 10.79 -12.75
N LEU A 47 12.73 11.57 -11.73
CA LEU A 47 13.54 12.70 -11.27
C LEU A 47 14.70 12.30 -10.37
N LEU A 48 14.56 11.19 -9.63
CA LEU A 48 15.57 10.73 -8.68
C LEU A 48 16.90 10.45 -9.38
N GLY A 49 17.97 11.09 -8.91
CA GLY A 49 19.30 10.98 -9.50
C GLY A 49 19.51 11.83 -10.77
N ASN A 50 18.46 12.40 -11.35
CA ASN A 50 18.57 13.38 -12.44
C ASN A 50 18.56 14.82 -11.92
N VAL A 51 17.90 15.06 -10.77
CA VAL A 51 17.91 16.32 -10.03
C VAL A 51 18.09 16.05 -8.52
N GLY A 52 18.37 17.10 -7.74
CA GLY A 52 18.44 16.98 -6.28
C GLY A 52 17.08 16.63 -5.66
N GLU A 53 17.07 15.89 -4.54
CA GLU A 53 15.84 15.38 -3.91
C GLU A 53 14.83 16.49 -3.57
N LYS A 54 15.31 17.63 -3.06
CA LYS A 54 14.44 18.78 -2.75
C LYS A 54 13.76 19.34 -4.00
N ASP A 55 14.50 19.43 -5.11
CA ASP A 55 13.98 19.91 -6.39
C ASP A 55 13.01 18.89 -6.99
N ALA A 56 13.33 17.60 -6.91
CA ALA A 56 12.43 16.53 -7.35
C ALA A 56 11.07 16.63 -6.65
N LEU A 57 11.04 16.77 -5.33
CA LEU A 57 9.81 16.90 -4.56
C LEU A 57 9.03 18.19 -4.90
N SER A 58 9.74 19.30 -5.16
CA SER A 58 9.13 20.56 -5.60
C SER A 58 8.47 20.42 -6.97
N ILE A 59 9.18 19.82 -7.95
CA ILE A 59 8.68 19.56 -9.30
C ILE A 59 7.46 18.64 -9.25
N VAL A 60 7.53 17.55 -8.48
CA VAL A 60 6.41 16.61 -8.29
C VAL A 60 5.17 17.36 -7.79
N LYS A 61 5.31 18.19 -6.76
CA LYS A 61 4.19 18.96 -6.19
C LYS A 61 3.58 19.94 -7.19
N GLY A 62 4.43 20.64 -7.95
CA GLY A 62 4.00 21.58 -8.97
C GLY A 62 3.23 20.90 -10.10
N LEU A 63 3.78 19.81 -10.64
CA LEU A 63 3.13 19.07 -11.73
C LEU A 63 1.89 18.31 -11.28
N GLU A 64 1.86 17.76 -10.06
CA GLU A 64 0.65 17.15 -9.47
C GLU A 64 -0.49 18.19 -9.42
N SER A 65 -0.18 19.40 -8.95
CA SER A 65 -1.13 20.52 -8.87
C SER A 65 -1.60 20.95 -10.25
N LYS A 66 -0.71 20.93 -11.26
CA LYS A 66 -1.07 21.24 -12.64
C LYS A 66 -1.97 20.17 -13.26
N LEU A 67 -1.64 18.90 -13.10
CA LEU A 67 -2.34 17.78 -13.73
C LEU A 67 -3.71 17.56 -13.08
N PHE A 68 -3.74 17.46 -11.75
CA PHE A 68 -4.92 17.12 -10.97
C PHE A 68 -5.60 18.31 -10.29
N GLY A 69 -5.04 19.51 -10.38
CA GLY A 69 -5.58 20.69 -9.71
C GLY A 69 -5.24 20.76 -8.22
N SER A 70 -5.35 21.95 -7.66
CA SER A 70 -5.18 22.32 -6.26
C SER A 70 -6.29 23.31 -5.84
N THR A 71 -6.22 23.87 -4.64
CA THR A 71 -7.13 24.95 -4.22
C THR A 71 -7.03 26.20 -5.08
N GLY A 72 -5.84 26.50 -5.62
CA GLY A 72 -5.59 27.67 -6.46
C GLY A 72 -5.54 27.39 -7.97
N GLN A 73 -5.67 26.13 -8.40
CA GLN A 73 -5.46 25.74 -9.80
C GLN A 73 -6.46 24.67 -10.25
N ARG A 74 -7.12 24.90 -11.38
CA ARG A 74 -8.04 23.92 -11.98
C ARG A 74 -7.27 22.73 -12.57
N SER A 75 -7.83 21.53 -12.37
CA SER A 75 -7.33 20.27 -12.95
C SER A 75 -7.27 20.32 -14.48
N ARG A 76 -6.16 19.86 -15.07
CA ARG A 76 -6.03 19.68 -16.53
C ARG A 76 -6.61 18.36 -17.02
N VAL A 77 -6.96 17.46 -16.09
CA VAL A 77 -7.62 16.19 -16.36
C VAL A 77 -8.94 16.12 -15.61
N LEU A 78 -10.02 15.80 -16.32
CA LEU A 78 -11.31 15.47 -15.76
C LEU A 78 -11.43 13.95 -15.64
N ILE A 79 -11.96 13.47 -14.53
CA ILE A 79 -12.18 12.06 -14.25
C ILE A 79 -13.68 11.85 -14.10
N ARG A 80 -14.25 10.96 -14.91
CA ARG A 80 -15.63 10.50 -14.77
C ARG A 80 -15.60 9.02 -14.41
N THR A 81 -16.54 8.62 -13.57
CA THR A 81 -16.61 7.23 -13.09
C THR A 81 -18.04 6.74 -13.09
N SER A 82 -18.22 5.47 -13.44
CA SER A 82 -19.45 4.73 -13.16
C SER A 82 -19.10 3.33 -12.63
N PHE A 83 -20.04 2.71 -11.92
CA PHE A 83 -19.83 1.39 -11.33
C PHE A 83 -21.06 0.52 -11.53
N LYS A 84 -20.87 -0.64 -12.16
CA LYS A 84 -21.89 -1.68 -12.30
C LYS A 84 -21.71 -2.69 -11.18
N LYS A 85 -22.49 -2.53 -10.11
CA LYS A 85 -22.50 -3.45 -8.96
C LYS A 85 -23.02 -4.83 -9.39
N LYS A 86 -22.24 -5.87 -9.10
CA LYS A 86 -22.64 -7.28 -9.21
C LYS A 86 -23.01 -7.87 -7.85
N GLY A 87 -22.39 -7.36 -6.78
CA GLY A 87 -22.64 -7.81 -5.43
C GLY A 87 -21.96 -6.94 -4.38
N GLU A 88 -22.11 -7.34 -3.14
CA GLU A 88 -21.47 -6.73 -1.98
C GLU A 88 -21.08 -7.84 -1.01
N VAL A 89 -19.90 -7.72 -0.40
CA VAL A 89 -19.33 -8.75 0.48
C VAL A 89 -19.04 -8.11 1.83
N ASP A 90 -19.56 -8.68 2.92
CA ASP A 90 -19.25 -8.17 4.26
C ASP A 90 -17.74 -8.35 4.56
N VAL A 91 -17.13 -7.36 5.21
CA VAL A 91 -15.72 -7.43 5.62
C VAL A 91 -15.35 -8.71 6.38
N ARG A 92 -16.28 -9.33 7.10
CA ARG A 92 -16.09 -10.57 7.86
C ARG A 92 -15.89 -11.79 6.96
N GLU A 93 -16.40 -11.73 5.74
CA GLU A 93 -16.34 -12.83 4.76
C GLU A 93 -15.03 -12.83 3.94
N LEU A 94 -14.16 -11.84 4.12
CA LEU A 94 -12.92 -11.72 3.33
C LEU A 94 -11.87 -12.79 3.63
N GLY A 95 -11.98 -13.50 4.76
CA GLY A 95 -10.93 -14.40 5.23
C GLY A 95 -9.63 -13.69 5.64
N ALA A 96 -9.70 -12.39 5.92
CA ALA A 96 -8.53 -11.51 6.09
C ALA A 96 -8.72 -10.46 7.20
N ARG A 97 -9.03 -10.92 8.41
CA ARG A 97 -9.45 -10.10 9.56
C ARG A 97 -8.38 -9.10 10.05
N TYR A 98 -7.12 -9.50 10.04
CA TYR A 98 -5.98 -8.70 10.44
C TYR A 98 -5.67 -7.62 9.39
N LEU A 99 -5.67 -7.98 8.10
CA LEU A 99 -5.45 -7.04 6.99
C LEU A 99 -6.63 -6.09 6.77
N SER A 100 -7.86 -6.53 7.07
CA SER A 100 -9.08 -5.72 6.99
C SER A 100 -9.39 -4.92 8.26
N PHE A 101 -8.54 -5.00 9.29
CA PHE A 101 -8.78 -4.30 10.56
C PHE A 101 -9.07 -2.81 10.36
N GLY A 102 -10.14 -2.34 10.99
CA GLY A 102 -10.64 -0.96 10.88
C GLY A 102 -11.57 -0.70 9.69
N LEU A 103 -11.86 -1.71 8.86
CA LEU A 103 -12.98 -1.69 7.92
C LEU A 103 -14.25 -2.20 8.60
N SER A 104 -15.40 -1.79 8.08
CA SER A 104 -16.72 -2.30 8.45
C SER A 104 -17.65 -2.31 7.23
N GLY A 105 -18.81 -2.94 7.35
CA GLY A 105 -19.82 -2.99 6.30
C GLY A 105 -19.39 -3.79 5.07
N GLY A 106 -20.09 -3.54 3.97
CA GLY A 106 -19.89 -4.25 2.71
C GLY A 106 -18.89 -3.59 1.77
N GLY A 107 -18.12 -4.42 1.08
CA GLY A 107 -17.24 -4.04 -0.03
C GLY A 107 -17.92 -4.33 -1.37
N LEU A 108 -17.84 -3.38 -2.30
CA LEU A 108 -18.44 -3.50 -3.63
C LEU A 108 -17.69 -4.53 -4.48
N VAL A 109 -18.46 -5.38 -5.16
CA VAL A 109 -17.97 -6.29 -6.20
C VAL A 109 -18.68 -5.96 -7.50
N GLY A 110 -17.94 -5.79 -8.60
CA GLY A 110 -18.51 -5.39 -9.87
C GLY A 110 -17.48 -4.89 -10.88
N THR A 111 -17.95 -4.06 -11.81
CA THR A 111 -17.13 -3.46 -12.86
C THR A 111 -17.13 -1.94 -12.72
N ALA A 112 -15.95 -1.34 -12.65
CA ALA A 112 -15.75 0.10 -12.64
C ALA A 112 -15.39 0.58 -14.05
N ARG A 113 -16.05 1.63 -14.52
CA ARG A 113 -15.68 2.35 -15.74
C ARG A 113 -15.09 3.69 -15.35
N ILE A 114 -13.90 4.00 -15.85
CA ILE A 114 -13.19 5.24 -15.57
C ILE A 114 -12.84 5.91 -16.90
N GLU A 115 -13.31 7.14 -17.07
CA GLU A 115 -13.02 7.95 -18.25
C GLU A 115 -12.13 9.14 -17.84
N LEU A 116 -11.00 9.28 -18.53
CA LEU A 116 -10.07 10.39 -18.40
C LEU A 116 -10.23 11.32 -19.60
N LEU A 117 -10.34 12.61 -19.33
CA LEU A 117 -10.57 13.63 -20.36
C LEU A 117 -9.59 14.79 -20.18
N SER A 118 -8.97 15.25 -21.27
CA SER A 118 -8.15 16.45 -21.25
C SER A 118 -8.27 17.24 -22.56
N HIS A 119 -8.07 18.56 -22.47
CA HIS A 119 -7.96 19.41 -23.66
C HIS A 119 -6.59 19.31 -24.32
N LYS A 120 -5.56 18.82 -23.62
CA LYS A 120 -4.21 18.64 -24.17
C LYS A 120 -3.80 17.18 -24.14
N ARG A 121 -3.19 16.73 -25.24
CA ARG A 121 -2.75 15.35 -25.42
C ARG A 121 -1.73 14.92 -24.36
N GLU A 122 -0.73 15.78 -24.11
CA GLU A 122 0.32 15.57 -23.09
C GLU A 122 -0.25 15.17 -21.71
N TYR A 123 -1.28 15.87 -21.22
CA TYR A 123 -1.86 15.60 -19.90
C TYR A 123 -2.75 14.36 -19.90
N LEU A 124 -3.39 14.06 -21.03
CA LEU A 124 -4.13 12.80 -21.13
C LEU A 124 -3.17 11.61 -21.12
N GLU A 125 -2.11 11.65 -21.91
CA GLU A 125 -1.13 10.55 -22.00
C GLU A 125 -0.47 10.31 -20.64
N MET A 126 -0.05 11.38 -19.96
CA MET A 126 0.47 11.29 -18.59
C MET A 126 -0.56 10.70 -17.62
N ALA A 127 -1.81 11.15 -17.65
CA ALA A 127 -2.84 10.61 -16.77
C ALA A 127 -3.21 9.15 -17.08
N LYS A 128 -3.15 8.76 -18.36
CA LYS A 128 -3.39 7.39 -18.82
C LYS A 128 -2.34 6.44 -18.24
N VAL A 129 -1.04 6.72 -18.44
CA VAL A 129 0.02 5.85 -17.91
C VAL A 129 0.05 5.80 -16.39
N VAL A 130 -0.28 6.91 -15.72
CA VAL A 130 -0.46 6.95 -14.26
C VAL A 130 -1.62 6.05 -13.83
N ALA A 131 -2.74 6.04 -14.56
CA ALA A 131 -3.86 5.17 -14.28
C ALA A 131 -3.49 3.69 -14.46
N GLU A 132 -2.78 3.36 -15.54
CA GLU A 132 -2.29 2.00 -15.81
C GLU A 132 -1.38 1.51 -14.67
N VAL A 133 -0.41 2.32 -14.25
CA VAL A 133 0.44 2.03 -13.08
C VAL A 133 -0.40 1.85 -11.81
N ALA A 134 -1.36 2.76 -11.57
CA ALA A 134 -2.21 2.72 -10.40
C ALA A 134 -3.08 1.46 -10.33
N PHE A 135 -3.55 0.93 -11.47
CA PHE A 135 -4.38 -0.26 -11.52
C PHE A 135 -3.55 -1.55 -11.53
N ALA A 136 -2.39 -1.53 -12.19
CA ALA A 136 -1.45 -2.67 -12.22
C ALA A 136 -0.83 -2.93 -10.85
N PHE A 137 -0.38 -1.90 -10.15
CA PHE A 137 0.36 -2.04 -8.88
C PHE A 137 -0.45 -1.60 -7.65
N GLY A 138 -1.57 -0.91 -7.84
CA GLY A 138 -2.40 -0.41 -6.74
C GLY A 138 -3.77 -1.08 -6.64
N GLY A 139 -4.66 -0.38 -5.97
CA GLY A 139 -6.06 -0.75 -5.82
C GLY A 139 -6.90 0.49 -5.58
N LEU A 140 -8.21 0.32 -5.53
CA LEU A 140 -9.16 1.39 -5.33
C LEU A 140 -9.87 1.23 -3.98
N GLY A 141 -9.94 2.31 -3.20
CA GLY A 141 -10.67 2.36 -1.93
C GLY A 141 -9.77 2.27 -0.71
N ALA A 142 -10.35 1.86 0.42
CA ALA A 142 -9.64 1.73 1.68
C ALA A 142 -8.83 0.43 1.76
N ARG A 143 -7.72 0.45 2.52
CA ARG A 143 -6.84 -0.71 2.76
C ARG A 143 -6.27 -1.35 1.48
N THR A 144 -6.05 -0.55 0.43
CA THR A 144 -5.45 -1.02 -0.83
C THR A 144 -4.02 -1.52 -0.68
N THR A 145 -3.28 -1.02 0.31
CA THR A 145 -1.95 -1.56 0.66
C THR A 145 -2.01 -2.92 1.36
N ARG A 146 -3.20 -3.42 1.68
CA ARG A 146 -3.43 -4.68 2.41
C ARG A 146 -4.26 -5.68 1.60
N GLY A 147 -4.36 -5.51 0.27
CA GLY A 147 -5.02 -6.44 -0.63
C GLY A 147 -6.50 -6.18 -0.91
N MET A 148 -7.10 -5.15 -0.31
CA MET A 148 -8.51 -4.78 -0.59
C MET A 148 -8.61 -3.91 -1.85
N GLY A 149 -9.75 -4.00 -2.55
CA GLY A 149 -10.00 -3.20 -3.74
C GLY A 149 -8.98 -3.42 -4.87
N SER A 150 -8.40 -4.62 -4.95
CA SER A 150 -7.65 -5.03 -6.14
C SER A 150 -8.56 -4.92 -7.35
N VAL A 151 -8.09 -4.22 -8.38
CA VAL A 151 -8.76 -4.13 -9.68
C VAL A 151 -7.83 -4.58 -10.80
N GLN A 152 -8.41 -5.03 -11.91
CA GLN A 152 -7.70 -5.37 -13.15
C GLN A 152 -8.54 -4.92 -14.35
N PRO A 153 -7.91 -4.68 -15.52
CA PRO A 153 -8.65 -4.56 -16.76
C PRO A 153 -9.60 -5.75 -16.95
N LEU A 154 -10.82 -5.47 -17.38
CA LEU A 154 -11.88 -6.46 -17.50
C LEU A 154 -11.46 -7.61 -18.44
N GLY A 155 -11.49 -8.83 -17.93
CA GLY A 155 -11.16 -10.03 -18.71
C GLY A 155 -9.65 -10.30 -18.87
N GLU A 156 -8.78 -9.43 -18.36
CA GLU A 156 -7.33 -9.59 -18.54
C GLU A 156 -6.66 -10.30 -17.36
N GLY A 157 -5.68 -11.14 -17.67
CA GLY A 157 -4.80 -11.78 -16.69
C GLY A 157 -3.49 -10.99 -16.52
N VAL A 158 -3.02 -10.86 -15.29
CA VAL A 158 -1.72 -10.22 -14.99
C VAL A 158 -0.59 -11.22 -15.23
N THR A 159 0.38 -10.80 -16.04
CA THR A 159 1.63 -11.51 -16.29
C THR A 159 2.85 -10.65 -15.93
N PRO A 160 4.05 -11.22 -15.72
CA PRO A 160 5.26 -10.45 -15.54
C PRO A 160 5.54 -9.48 -16.71
N LEU A 161 5.25 -9.90 -17.94
CA LEU A 161 5.43 -9.08 -19.14
C LEU A 161 4.46 -7.88 -19.14
N TYR A 162 3.19 -8.11 -18.78
CA TYR A 162 2.21 -7.02 -18.61
C TYR A 162 2.72 -5.95 -17.63
N LEU A 163 3.18 -6.37 -16.44
CA LEU A 163 3.68 -5.44 -15.43
C LEU A 163 4.91 -4.66 -15.91
N LYS A 164 5.85 -5.33 -16.61
CA LYS A 164 7.03 -4.69 -17.20
C LYS A 164 6.65 -3.67 -18.27
N ASN A 165 5.70 -3.99 -19.15
CA ASN A 165 5.23 -3.09 -20.20
C ASN A 165 4.54 -1.85 -19.62
N VAL A 166 3.66 -2.03 -18.63
CA VAL A 166 3.01 -0.90 -17.93
C VAL A 166 4.05 0.00 -17.28
N TYR A 167 5.03 -0.57 -16.58
CA TYR A 167 6.10 0.19 -15.95
C TYR A 167 6.95 0.94 -16.97
N GLN A 168 7.41 0.25 -18.03
CA GLN A 168 8.27 0.81 -19.06
C GLN A 168 7.58 1.97 -19.79
N SER A 169 6.36 1.77 -20.28
CA SER A 169 5.60 2.83 -20.96
C SER A 169 5.39 4.05 -20.06
N ALA A 170 5.15 3.83 -18.76
CA ALA A 170 4.95 4.92 -17.82
C ALA A 170 6.22 5.72 -17.54
N VAL A 171 7.38 5.07 -17.39
CA VAL A 171 8.65 5.80 -17.19
C VAL A 171 9.10 6.51 -18.46
N GLU A 172 8.84 5.97 -19.64
CA GLU A 172 9.12 6.61 -20.93
C GLU A 172 8.28 7.88 -21.11
N VAL A 173 6.94 7.79 -20.99
CA VAL A 173 6.06 8.95 -21.13
C VAL A 173 6.36 10.06 -20.13
N VAL A 174 6.67 9.71 -18.88
CA VAL A 174 7.04 10.71 -17.87
C VAL A 174 8.46 11.24 -18.12
N GLY A 175 9.39 10.39 -18.55
CA GLY A 175 10.74 10.77 -18.93
C GLY A 175 10.78 11.79 -20.06
N ASP A 176 10.09 11.50 -21.16
CA ASP A 176 9.97 12.36 -22.34
C ASP A 176 9.41 13.73 -21.97
N TYR A 177 8.44 13.79 -21.04
CA TYR A 177 7.88 15.05 -20.57
C TYR A 177 8.94 15.98 -19.93
N PHE A 178 9.92 15.41 -19.24
CA PHE A 178 10.99 16.18 -18.61
C PHE A 178 12.28 16.24 -19.44
N GLY A 179 12.37 15.49 -20.54
CA GLY A 179 13.63 15.29 -21.26
C GLY A 179 14.64 14.46 -20.45
N TYR A 180 14.17 13.56 -19.59
CA TYR A 180 15.01 12.68 -18.78
C TYR A 180 14.78 11.21 -19.11
N ASN A 181 15.84 10.43 -19.09
CA ASN A 181 15.73 8.99 -18.98
C ASN A 181 15.70 8.58 -17.51
N LEU A 182 15.09 7.43 -17.21
CA LEU A 182 15.17 6.83 -15.88
C LEU A 182 16.64 6.62 -15.50
N ASN A 183 17.11 7.31 -14.46
CA ASN A 183 18.45 7.09 -13.96
C ASN A 183 18.52 5.68 -13.36
N ARG A 184 19.42 4.84 -13.85
CA ARG A 184 19.63 3.46 -13.34
C ARG A 184 20.93 3.33 -12.56
N ALA A 185 21.68 4.41 -12.37
CA ALA A 185 22.97 4.38 -11.70
C ALA A 185 22.83 4.01 -10.21
N SER A 186 23.85 3.35 -9.68
CA SER A 186 23.91 2.90 -8.28
C SER A 186 23.98 4.05 -7.25
N LYS A 187 24.17 5.29 -7.71
CA LYS A 187 24.35 6.49 -6.88
C LYS A 187 23.05 7.14 -6.40
N ALA A 188 21.87 6.66 -6.83
CA ALA A 188 20.61 7.21 -6.34
C ALA A 188 20.50 7.03 -4.81
N GLU A 189 20.38 8.15 -4.09
CA GLU A 189 20.18 8.18 -2.65
C GLU A 189 18.80 7.64 -2.28
N LEU A 190 18.64 7.21 -1.03
CA LEU A 190 17.36 6.73 -0.51
C LEU A 190 16.34 7.87 -0.52
N PRO A 191 15.21 7.74 -1.26
CA PRO A 191 14.29 8.85 -1.46
C PRO A 191 13.48 9.13 -0.19
N GLU A 192 13.06 10.39 0.01
CA GLU A 192 12.24 10.80 1.17
C GLU A 192 10.78 10.37 1.04
N PHE A 193 10.33 10.14 -0.19
CA PHE A 193 9.00 9.66 -0.56
C PHE A 193 9.12 8.37 -1.40
N PRO A 194 8.13 7.46 -1.40
CA PRO A 194 8.15 6.29 -2.26
C PRO A 194 8.34 6.65 -3.74
N ALA A 195 9.35 6.06 -4.37
CA ALA A 195 9.63 6.22 -5.79
C ALA A 195 9.59 4.85 -6.48
N LEU A 196 9.02 4.78 -7.69
CA LEU A 196 9.08 3.58 -8.54
C LEU A 196 10.44 3.41 -9.24
N HIS A 197 11.52 3.76 -8.55
CA HIS A 197 12.87 3.65 -9.07
C HIS A 197 13.39 2.23 -8.84
N PRO A 198 14.03 1.55 -9.82
CA PRO A 198 14.37 0.12 -9.73
C PRO A 198 15.13 -0.26 -8.46
N ARG A 199 16.10 0.56 -8.03
CA ARG A 199 16.86 0.38 -6.76
C ARG A 199 15.99 0.28 -5.49
N PHE A 200 14.78 0.84 -5.53
CA PHE A 200 13.90 1.02 -4.37
C PHE A 200 12.52 0.40 -4.54
N PHE A 201 12.24 -0.17 -5.71
CA PHE A 201 10.93 -0.69 -6.09
C PHE A 201 11.06 -2.15 -6.51
N ARG A 202 10.52 -3.04 -5.68
CA ARG A 202 10.51 -4.47 -5.91
C ARG A 202 9.09 -4.99 -6.03
N VAL A 203 8.87 -5.94 -6.93
CA VAL A 203 7.59 -6.62 -7.08
C VAL A 203 7.81 -8.11 -7.21
N LYS A 204 7.11 -8.86 -6.37
CA LYS A 204 7.14 -10.32 -6.35
C LYS A 204 5.75 -10.88 -6.58
N LEU A 205 5.63 -11.79 -7.55
CA LEU A 205 4.41 -12.54 -7.83
C LEU A 205 4.50 -13.92 -7.18
N GLY A 206 3.60 -14.21 -6.24
CA GLY A 206 3.61 -15.43 -5.45
C GLY A 206 3.52 -16.70 -6.29
N SER A 207 4.24 -17.75 -5.91
CA SER A 207 4.26 -19.03 -6.64
C SER A 207 2.89 -19.72 -6.59
N GLU A 208 2.27 -19.71 -5.42
CA GLU A 208 0.98 -20.35 -5.14
C GLU A 208 -0.15 -19.79 -6.00
N LYS A 209 -1.06 -20.68 -6.40
CA LYS A 209 -2.23 -20.38 -7.22
C LYS A 209 -3.51 -20.78 -6.49
N TYR A 210 -4.46 -19.87 -6.45
CA TYR A 210 -5.72 -20.03 -5.73
C TYR A 210 -6.90 -20.01 -6.71
N THR A 211 -7.99 -20.68 -6.36
CA THR A 211 -9.23 -20.70 -7.14
C THR A 211 -10.15 -19.52 -6.83
N VAL A 212 -10.01 -18.93 -5.64
CA VAL A 212 -10.81 -17.79 -5.19
C VAL A 212 -9.91 -16.65 -4.66
N PRO A 213 -10.29 -15.37 -4.88
CA PRO A 213 -9.44 -14.23 -4.53
C PRO A 213 -9.52 -13.83 -3.04
N TYR A 214 -10.69 -14.00 -2.42
CA TYR A 214 -10.98 -13.70 -1.02
C TYR A 214 -11.87 -14.80 -0.40
N GLY A 215 -12.04 -14.78 0.92
CA GLY A 215 -12.73 -15.84 1.67
C GLY A 215 -11.78 -16.89 2.22
N SER A 216 -12.32 -17.93 2.85
CA SER A 216 -11.49 -19.03 3.39
C SER A 216 -10.75 -19.76 2.27
N GLY A 217 -9.48 -20.11 2.48
CA GLY A 217 -8.66 -20.81 1.48
C GLY A 217 -8.25 -19.98 0.26
N SER A 218 -8.55 -18.68 0.25
CA SER A 218 -8.24 -17.76 -0.86
C SER A 218 -6.82 -17.21 -0.86
N ALA A 219 -6.44 -16.55 -1.96
CA ALA A 219 -5.20 -15.79 -2.07
C ALA A 219 -5.08 -14.73 -0.96
N LEU A 220 -6.14 -13.96 -0.69
CA LEU A 220 -6.15 -12.94 0.36
C LEU A 220 -5.99 -13.55 1.76
N SER A 221 -6.65 -14.68 2.03
CA SER A 221 -6.49 -15.39 3.30
C SER A 221 -5.08 -15.98 3.48
N ALA A 222 -4.40 -16.31 2.39
CA ALA A 222 -3.05 -16.86 2.43
C ALA A 222 -2.03 -15.78 2.85
N ILE A 223 -2.07 -14.62 2.21
CA ILE A 223 -1.17 -13.50 2.59
C ILE A 223 -1.48 -12.96 3.98
N GLU A 224 -2.74 -12.97 4.40
CA GLU A 224 -3.14 -12.72 5.80
C GLU A 224 -2.42 -13.67 6.75
N ARG A 225 -2.51 -14.99 6.54
CA ARG A 225 -1.88 -15.99 7.40
C ARG A 225 -0.38 -15.83 7.45
N GLU A 226 0.26 -15.63 6.29
CA GLU A 226 1.71 -15.49 6.20
C GLU A 226 2.19 -14.22 6.90
N PHE A 227 1.55 -13.09 6.64
CA PHE A 227 1.89 -11.82 7.29
C PHE A 227 1.62 -11.90 8.79
N HIS A 228 0.49 -12.46 9.21
CA HIS A 228 0.18 -12.65 10.63
C HIS A 228 1.20 -13.55 11.33
N ARG A 229 1.58 -14.68 10.72
CA ARG A 229 2.60 -15.60 11.24
C ARG A 229 3.96 -14.91 11.36
N PHE A 230 4.35 -14.12 10.36
CA PHE A 230 5.60 -13.35 10.41
C PHE A 230 5.59 -12.34 11.58
N ARG A 231 4.45 -11.70 11.84
CA ARG A 231 4.30 -10.70 12.92
C ARG A 231 4.18 -11.30 14.31
N HIS A 232 3.67 -12.53 14.39
CA HIS A 232 3.40 -13.28 15.60
C HIS A 232 4.20 -14.59 15.63
N SER A 233 5.49 -14.48 15.32
CA SER A 233 6.45 -15.60 15.37
C SER A 233 7.08 -15.78 16.75
N GLY A 234 6.63 -15.04 17.76
CA GLY A 234 7.12 -15.17 19.13
C GLY A 234 6.59 -16.44 19.82
N PRO A 235 6.88 -16.60 21.12
CA PRO A 235 6.45 -17.73 21.92
C PRO A 235 4.94 -17.95 21.86
N GLU A 236 4.55 -19.21 21.95
CA GLU A 236 3.16 -19.62 22.05
C GLU A 236 2.73 -19.56 23.51
N HIS A 237 1.59 -18.92 23.77
CA HIS A 237 1.01 -18.78 25.09
C HIS A 237 -0.40 -19.33 25.07
N GLU A 238 -0.81 -19.89 26.20
CA GLU A 238 -2.18 -20.35 26.39
C GLU A 238 -2.92 -19.42 27.36
N ARG A 239 -4.21 -19.22 27.12
CA ARG A 239 -5.09 -18.58 28.08
C ARG A 239 -6.46 -19.23 28.07
N MET A 240 -7.12 -19.22 29.23
CA MET A 240 -8.49 -19.69 29.34
C MET A 240 -9.46 -18.54 29.00
N ILE A 241 -10.35 -18.75 28.03
CA ILE A 241 -11.44 -17.83 27.69
C ILE A 241 -12.75 -18.60 27.69
N LYS A 242 -13.71 -18.17 28.53
CA LYS A 242 -15.04 -18.81 28.65
C LYS A 242 -14.94 -20.33 28.81
N GLY A 243 -14.03 -20.81 29.67
CA GLY A 243 -13.83 -22.24 29.95
C GLY A 243 -13.10 -23.04 28.86
N ARG A 244 -12.56 -22.39 27.81
CA ARG A 244 -11.76 -23.06 26.77
C ARG A 244 -10.32 -22.55 26.79
N TRP A 245 -9.36 -23.46 26.70
CA TRP A 245 -7.95 -23.13 26.46
C TRP A 245 -7.79 -22.65 25.01
N ILE A 246 -7.20 -21.48 24.85
CA ILE A 246 -6.90 -20.88 23.55
C ILE A 246 -5.41 -20.58 23.52
N SER A 247 -4.72 -21.26 22.60
CA SER A 247 -3.35 -20.92 22.23
C SER A 247 -3.32 -19.67 21.35
N TYR A 248 -2.36 -18.79 21.59
CA TYR A 248 -2.04 -17.65 20.74
C TYR A 248 -0.54 -17.38 20.76
N ARG A 249 -0.02 -16.87 19.65
CA ARG A 249 1.37 -16.41 19.57
C ARG A 249 1.47 -14.92 19.76
N ILE A 250 2.46 -14.49 20.54
CA ILE A 250 2.80 -13.08 20.67
C ILE A 250 3.77 -12.67 19.56
N THR A 251 3.95 -11.36 19.42
CA THR A 251 4.97 -10.83 18.51
C THR A 251 6.37 -11.16 19.01
N ALA A 252 7.34 -11.36 18.12
CA ALA A 252 8.72 -11.63 18.53
C ALA A 252 9.35 -10.48 19.34
N GLN A 253 8.90 -9.23 19.13
CA GLN A 253 9.37 -8.06 19.88
C GLN A 253 8.52 -7.73 21.12
N TYR A 254 7.73 -8.67 21.63
CA TYR A 254 6.73 -8.39 22.67
C TYR A 254 7.37 -7.86 23.95
N ASP A 255 8.47 -8.49 24.39
CA ASP A 255 9.20 -8.09 25.59
C ASP A 255 9.85 -6.71 25.43
N ALA A 256 10.36 -6.38 24.24
CA ALA A 256 10.88 -5.05 23.95
C ALA A 256 9.79 -3.98 24.06
N VAL A 257 8.58 -4.25 23.53
CA VAL A 257 7.44 -3.33 23.67
C VAL A 257 7.01 -3.23 25.15
N LYS A 258 7.06 -4.34 25.91
CA LYS A 258 6.72 -4.35 27.34
C LYS A 258 7.73 -3.55 28.18
N LYS A 259 9.03 -3.64 27.88
CA LYS A 259 10.08 -2.81 28.48
C LYS A 259 9.81 -1.33 28.22
N ALA A 260 9.50 -0.96 26.98
CA ALA A 260 9.15 0.42 26.63
C ALA A 260 7.85 0.91 27.27
N TYR A 261 6.86 0.04 27.44
CA TYR A 261 5.67 0.36 28.22
C TYR A 261 6.01 0.71 29.68
N ASN A 262 7.03 0.08 30.26
CA ASN A 262 7.55 0.36 31.60
C ASN A 262 8.58 1.51 31.64
N GLY A 263 8.77 2.25 30.55
CA GLY A 263 9.64 3.43 30.48
C GLY A 263 11.04 3.21 29.92
N ASP A 264 11.41 1.97 29.61
CA ASP A 264 12.73 1.67 29.04
C ASP A 264 12.80 2.07 27.56
N SER A 265 13.66 3.04 27.26
CA SER A 265 13.85 3.53 25.90
C SER A 265 14.99 2.84 25.16
N ASN A 266 15.76 1.98 25.85
CA ASN A 266 16.85 1.19 25.27
C ASN A 266 16.32 -0.15 24.73
N VAL A 267 15.47 -0.06 23.72
CA VAL A 267 14.83 -1.21 23.08
C VAL A 267 14.88 -1.10 21.56
N GLU A 268 14.78 -2.24 20.88
CA GLU A 268 14.65 -2.31 19.44
C GLU A 268 13.24 -2.74 19.04
N LEU A 269 12.66 -2.04 18.05
CA LEU A 269 11.29 -2.27 17.59
C LEU A 269 11.26 -2.50 16.05
N PRO A 270 11.94 -3.53 15.52
CA PRO A 270 12.10 -3.77 14.08
C PRO A 270 10.78 -3.86 13.31
N TYR A 271 9.70 -4.31 13.95
CA TYR A 271 8.39 -4.44 13.32
C TYR A 271 7.65 -3.11 13.12
N SER A 272 8.14 -2.01 13.70
CA SER A 272 7.62 -0.67 13.40
C SER A 272 7.96 -0.21 11.98
N ALA A 273 8.92 -0.87 11.30
CA ALA A 273 9.23 -0.62 9.89
C ALA A 273 8.05 -0.94 8.93
N PHE A 274 7.05 -1.69 9.39
CA PHE A 274 5.81 -1.98 8.63
C PHE A 274 4.76 -0.85 8.71
N GLY A 275 5.14 0.30 9.29
CA GLY A 275 4.35 1.53 9.32
C GLY A 275 4.00 2.00 10.75
N LEU A 276 3.60 3.26 10.85
CA LEU A 276 3.20 3.96 12.07
C LEU A 276 1.81 4.62 11.89
N PRO A 277 0.99 4.74 12.95
CA PRO A 277 1.23 4.21 14.29
C PRO A 277 1.18 2.68 14.31
N HIS A 278 2.04 2.08 15.12
CA HIS A 278 2.08 0.65 15.32
C HIS A 278 1.47 0.31 16.68
N GLN A 279 0.27 -0.27 16.66
CA GLN A 279 -0.54 -0.50 17.85
C GLN A 279 -0.28 -1.87 18.49
N TYR A 280 -0.24 -1.89 19.82
CA TYR A 280 -0.18 -3.09 20.66
C TYR A 280 -1.29 -3.11 21.71
N ASN A 281 -1.70 -4.32 22.09
CA ASN A 281 -2.61 -4.57 23.21
C ASN A 281 -2.05 -5.71 24.07
N PHE A 282 -1.92 -5.50 25.38
CA PHE A 282 -1.50 -6.53 26.33
C PHE A 282 -2.71 -7.00 27.14
N PHE A 283 -3.28 -8.14 26.75
CA PHE A 283 -4.50 -8.65 27.36
C PHE A 283 -4.30 -9.08 28.83
N SER A 284 -3.14 -9.66 29.17
CA SER A 284 -2.83 -10.11 30.53
C SER A 284 -2.74 -8.96 31.54
N SER A 285 -2.26 -7.79 31.11
CA SER A 285 -2.16 -6.58 31.94
C SER A 285 -3.29 -5.58 31.69
N ASN A 286 -4.34 -5.98 30.96
CA ASN A 286 -5.46 -5.13 30.53
C ASN A 286 -5.05 -3.79 29.86
N VAL A 287 -3.88 -3.76 29.20
CA VAL A 287 -3.38 -2.58 28.49
C VAL A 287 -3.94 -2.60 27.07
N ARG A 288 -4.69 -1.55 26.70
CA ARG A 288 -5.27 -1.40 25.37
C ARG A 288 -4.86 -0.09 24.73
N GLY A 289 -4.58 -0.13 23.43
CA GLY A 289 -4.28 1.08 22.66
C GLY A 289 -2.90 1.67 22.92
N LEU A 290 -1.91 0.82 23.21
CA LEU A 290 -0.51 1.23 23.20
C LEU A 290 -0.11 1.54 21.76
N MET A 291 0.54 2.68 21.52
CA MET A 291 0.93 3.13 20.19
C MET A 291 2.41 3.46 20.16
N ILE A 292 3.11 2.90 19.18
CA ILE A 292 4.45 3.33 18.79
C ILE A 292 4.31 4.30 17.63
N GLU A 293 4.93 5.47 17.74
CA GLU A 293 4.86 6.58 16.79
C GLU A 293 6.23 7.26 16.68
N GLY A 294 6.45 8.04 15.62
CA GLY A 294 7.55 8.99 15.59
C GLY A 294 7.32 10.09 16.62
N GLU A 295 8.40 10.63 17.17
CA GLU A 295 8.31 11.73 18.13
C GLU A 295 7.63 12.97 17.53
N VAL A 296 7.94 13.26 16.27
CA VAL A 296 7.43 14.41 15.51
C VAL A 296 6.36 13.93 14.52
N HIS A 297 6.68 12.90 13.72
CA HIS A 297 5.81 12.37 12.68
C HIS A 297 5.06 11.13 13.17
N GLY A 298 3.82 11.33 13.60
CA GLY A 298 2.99 10.25 14.16
C GLY A 298 2.50 9.19 13.15
N ARG A 299 2.72 9.36 11.84
CA ARG A 299 2.20 8.46 10.80
C ARG A 299 3.24 8.18 9.72
N ARG A 300 3.37 6.91 9.37
CA ARG A 300 4.21 6.44 8.26
C ARG A 300 3.55 5.24 7.59
N ALA A 301 3.37 5.28 6.27
CA ALA A 301 2.75 4.18 5.55
C ALA A 301 3.66 2.94 5.55
N SER A 302 3.06 1.75 5.45
CA SER A 302 3.81 0.51 5.22
C SER A 302 4.59 0.62 3.90
N PRO A 303 5.89 0.26 3.86
CA PRO A 303 6.65 0.15 2.60
C PRO A 303 6.20 -1.05 1.76
N VAL A 304 5.51 -2.02 2.38
CA VAL A 304 4.99 -3.21 1.71
C VAL A 304 3.51 -3.05 1.43
N ARG A 305 3.11 -3.43 0.21
CA ARG A 305 1.73 -3.48 -0.26
C ARG A 305 1.40 -4.89 -0.74
N PHE A 306 0.17 -5.31 -0.49
CA PHE A 306 -0.39 -6.56 -1.02
C PHE A 306 -1.45 -6.27 -2.05
N LYS A 307 -1.45 -7.03 -3.14
CA LYS A 307 -2.49 -7.01 -4.16
C LYS A 307 -2.79 -8.45 -4.59
N VAL A 308 -4.07 -8.81 -4.66
CA VAL A 308 -4.48 -10.06 -5.31
C VAL A 308 -4.66 -9.79 -6.80
N VAL A 309 -4.14 -10.67 -7.65
CA VAL A 309 -4.27 -10.62 -9.11
C VAL A 309 -4.72 -11.96 -9.66
N ARG A 310 -5.51 -11.95 -10.73
CA ARG A 310 -5.86 -13.10 -11.57
C ARG A 310 -4.85 -13.24 -12.69
N ASP A 311 -4.30 -14.43 -12.88
CA ASP A 311 -3.38 -14.77 -13.97
C ASP A 311 -4.13 -15.11 -15.27
N SER A 312 -3.39 -15.38 -16.34
CA SER A 312 -3.95 -15.73 -17.66
C SER A 312 -4.71 -17.05 -17.68
N ASN A 313 -4.55 -17.91 -16.67
CA ASN A 313 -5.26 -19.18 -16.53
C ASN A 313 -6.49 -19.04 -15.61
N GLY A 314 -6.85 -17.82 -15.23
CA GLY A 314 -7.96 -17.55 -14.32
C GLY A 314 -7.69 -17.89 -12.85
N LYS A 315 -6.44 -18.22 -12.47
CA LYS A 315 -6.07 -18.48 -11.07
C LYS A 315 -5.63 -17.20 -10.39
N TYR A 316 -5.87 -17.10 -9.09
CA TYR A 316 -5.49 -15.94 -8.29
C TYR A 316 -4.13 -16.15 -7.63
N ARG A 317 -3.34 -15.08 -7.57
CA ARG A 317 -2.01 -15.05 -6.96
C ARG A 317 -1.89 -13.80 -6.10
N VAL A 318 -1.04 -13.88 -5.09
CA VAL A 318 -0.67 -12.72 -4.28
C VAL A 318 0.51 -12.03 -4.95
N MET A 319 0.41 -10.71 -5.08
CA MET A 319 1.51 -9.83 -5.48
C MET A 319 1.95 -9.00 -4.27
N ILE A 320 3.25 -9.02 -3.99
CA ILE A 320 3.89 -8.16 -3.01
C ILE A 320 4.61 -7.05 -3.75
N ILE A 321 4.40 -5.82 -3.31
CA ILE A 321 5.12 -4.64 -3.78
C ILE A 321 5.86 -4.04 -2.60
N TYR A 322 7.16 -3.85 -2.74
CA TYR A 322 8.01 -3.23 -1.75
C TYR A 322 8.60 -1.93 -2.30
N LEU A 323 8.42 -0.86 -1.54
CA LEU A 323 8.94 0.47 -1.82
C LEU A 323 9.83 0.89 -0.66
N LYS A 324 11.14 0.97 -0.88
CA LYS A 324 12.13 1.40 0.10
C LYS A 324 12.32 2.91 0.00
N TYR A 325 12.12 3.62 1.10
CA TYR A 325 12.27 5.07 1.17
C TYR A 325 12.61 5.44 2.62
N ARG A 326 12.96 6.70 2.89
CA ARG A 326 13.31 7.15 4.23
C ARG A 326 12.13 6.92 5.20
N PHE A 327 12.36 6.18 6.27
CA PHE A 327 11.32 5.82 7.24
C PHE A 327 10.87 7.04 8.04
N LEU A 328 11.75 7.64 8.83
CA LEU A 328 11.61 8.96 9.43
C LEU A 328 12.85 9.81 9.09
N PRO A 329 12.82 11.14 9.23
CA PRO A 329 14.02 11.96 9.24
C PRO A 329 15.14 11.31 10.08
N ALA A 330 16.40 11.46 9.66
CA ALA A 330 17.51 10.63 10.15
C ALA A 330 17.73 10.74 11.67
N ASP A 331 17.40 11.88 12.24
CA ASP A 331 17.51 12.25 13.64
C ASP A 331 16.27 11.91 14.47
N GLU A 332 15.15 11.57 13.84
CA GLU A 332 13.91 11.31 14.55
C GLU A 332 13.91 9.93 15.22
N ARG A 333 13.46 9.93 16.48
CA ARG A 333 13.29 8.75 17.32
C ARG A 333 11.81 8.36 17.43
N LEU A 334 11.59 7.16 17.96
CA LEU A 334 10.28 6.65 18.28
C LEU A 334 9.90 6.95 19.73
N LYS A 335 8.61 7.10 19.96
CA LYS A 335 7.99 7.15 21.28
C LYS A 335 6.93 6.06 21.42
N VAL A 336 6.74 5.61 22.65
CA VAL A 336 5.63 4.74 23.05
C VAL A 336 4.66 5.56 23.89
N ARG A 337 3.40 5.56 23.51
CA ARG A 337 2.35 6.25 24.26
C ARG A 337 1.13 5.36 24.49
N ILE A 338 0.42 5.66 25.56
CA ILE A 338 -0.94 5.17 25.78
C ILE A 338 -1.85 6.35 26.04
N ARG A 339 -2.94 6.45 25.26
CA ARG A 339 -3.81 7.64 25.25
C ARG A 339 -2.96 8.91 25.03
N ARG A 340 -2.89 9.81 26.01
CA ARG A 340 -2.10 11.06 25.96
C ARG A 340 -0.74 10.96 26.67
N ASN A 341 -0.47 9.87 27.37
CA ASN A 341 0.72 9.72 28.19
C ASN A 341 1.84 9.08 27.39
N THR A 342 2.98 9.76 27.28
CA THR A 342 4.21 9.19 26.73
C THR A 342 4.90 8.39 27.82
N LEU A 343 5.13 7.10 27.55
CA LEU A 343 5.74 6.16 28.48
C LEU A 343 7.25 6.08 28.27
N ALA A 344 7.69 6.05 27.01
CA ALA A 344 9.10 6.03 26.60
C ALA A 344 9.32 6.91 25.37
N LYS A 345 10.51 7.50 25.23
CA LYS A 345 10.94 8.38 24.12
C LYS A 345 12.44 8.22 23.88
N GLY A 346 12.92 8.54 22.68
CA GLY A 346 14.32 8.38 22.30
C GLY A 346 14.64 6.98 21.77
N ILE A 347 13.62 6.15 21.51
CA ILE A 347 13.81 4.80 20.98
C ILE A 347 14.34 4.89 19.55
N PRO A 348 15.39 4.13 19.16
CA PRO A 348 15.89 4.15 17.79
C PRO A 348 14.82 3.75 16.78
N GLN A 349 14.81 4.44 15.63
CA GLN A 349 13.99 4.00 14.49
C GLN A 349 14.52 2.68 13.92
N PRO A 350 13.64 1.78 13.45
CA PRO A 350 14.05 0.51 12.88
C PRO A 350 14.66 0.71 11.48
N ASP A 351 15.54 -0.22 11.10
CA ASP A 351 15.90 -0.41 9.69
C ASP A 351 14.81 -1.22 8.94
N TYR A 352 15.07 -1.52 7.66
CA TYR A 352 14.16 -2.33 6.85
C TYR A 352 14.45 -3.84 6.87
N SER A 353 15.37 -4.33 7.71
CA SER A 353 15.79 -5.74 7.72
C SER A 353 14.62 -6.70 7.92
N ALA A 354 13.70 -6.38 8.83
CA ALA A 354 12.50 -7.18 9.07
C ALA A 354 11.54 -7.18 7.87
N VAL A 355 11.41 -6.05 7.18
CA VAL A 355 10.60 -5.95 5.96
C VAL A 355 11.23 -6.74 4.83
N GLU A 356 12.53 -6.59 4.61
CA GLU A 356 13.28 -7.26 3.55
C GLU A 356 13.33 -8.76 3.75
N ARG A 357 13.44 -9.24 5.00
CA ARG A 357 13.31 -10.66 5.34
C ARG A 357 11.91 -11.21 5.00
N PHE A 358 10.85 -10.48 5.31
CA PHE A 358 9.49 -10.90 4.97
C PHE A 358 9.30 -11.00 3.44
N VAL A 359 9.72 -9.96 2.70
CA VAL A 359 9.62 -9.94 1.23
C VAL A 359 10.51 -11.01 0.59
N GLY A 360 11.72 -11.22 1.12
CA GLY A 360 12.67 -12.22 0.65
C GLY A 360 12.14 -13.65 0.82
N ASN A 361 11.55 -13.95 1.98
CA ASN A 361 11.03 -15.29 2.30
C ASN A 361 9.71 -15.63 1.60
N PHE A 362 8.97 -14.64 1.11
CA PHE A 362 7.75 -14.88 0.34
C PHE A 362 8.07 -15.62 -0.95
N SER A 363 7.52 -16.82 -1.18
CA SER A 363 7.83 -17.63 -2.36
C SER A 363 7.21 -17.04 -3.63
N GLY A 364 8.00 -16.84 -4.68
CA GLY A 364 7.49 -16.25 -5.92
C GLY A 364 8.56 -15.76 -6.89
N LEU A 365 8.10 -15.31 -8.05
CA LEU A 365 8.92 -14.73 -9.11
C LEU A 365 9.14 -13.24 -8.84
N GLU A 366 10.40 -12.81 -8.83
CA GLU A 366 10.76 -11.39 -8.85
C GLU A 366 10.52 -10.81 -10.25
N VAL A 367 9.65 -9.80 -10.33
CA VAL A 367 9.35 -9.09 -11.58
C VAL A 367 10.24 -7.86 -11.73
N PHE A 368 10.50 -7.17 -10.62
CA PHE A 368 11.44 -6.06 -10.47
C PHE A 368 12.29 -6.29 -9.22
N GLN A 369 13.61 -6.05 -9.32
CA GLN A 369 14.59 -6.31 -8.27
C GLN A 369 15.33 -5.03 -7.86
#